data_AF-A0A7C7D6F5-F1
#
_entry.id   AF-A0A7C7D6F5-F1
#
_cell.length_a   1.000
_cell.length_b   1.000
_cell.length_c   1.000
_cell.angle_alpha   90.00
_cell.angle_beta   90.00
_cell.angle_gamma   90.00
#
_symmetry.space_group_name_H-M   'P 1'
#
loop_
_entity.id
_entity.type
_entity.pdbx_description
1 polymer ?
#
loop_
_entity_poly.entity_id
_entity_poly.type
_entity_poly.pdbx_seq_one_letter_code
_entity_poly.pdbx_strand_id
1 'polypeptide(L)'
;MDLHPEPLARPSFMIELVTADRSPVNCKTVQETVYFTITCFDITDDDPGNTTNLLLIQQGVLDLFRAGHLSVQDRKISVAASPGGRNADQAYVDLQFEYFEDRSDGQDITPLMKEVYTTIKEE
;
A
#
# COMPACT_ATOMS: atom_id res chain seq x y z
N MET A 1 -16.21 -14.52 -1.56
CA MET A 1 -16.12 -14.92 -2.98
C MET A 1 -14.75 -15.54 -3.13
N ASP A 2 -14.67 -16.85 -3.32
CA ASP A 2 -13.40 -17.53 -3.59
C ASP A 2 -12.91 -17.12 -4.97
N LEU A 3 -12.10 -16.06 -5.01
CA LEU A 3 -11.29 -15.70 -6.17
C LEU A 3 -10.11 -16.68 -6.22
N HIS A 4 -10.39 -17.96 -6.46
CA HIS A 4 -9.36 -18.87 -6.94
C HIS A 4 -9.34 -18.74 -8.45
N PRO A 5 -8.37 -17.99 -9.03
CA PRO A 5 -8.16 -18.07 -10.45
C PRO A 5 -7.92 -19.53 -10.82
N GLU A 6 -8.47 -19.96 -11.96
CA GLU A 6 -8.11 -21.23 -12.62
C GLU A 6 -6.60 -21.46 -12.51
N PRO A 7 -6.11 -22.70 -12.36
CA PRO A 7 -4.71 -22.97 -12.06
C PRO A 7 -3.81 -22.18 -13.01
N LEU A 8 -3.26 -21.06 -12.51
CA LEU A 8 -2.39 -20.21 -13.32
C LEU A 8 -1.17 -21.04 -13.67
N ALA A 9 -0.69 -20.89 -14.89
CA ALA A 9 0.63 -21.36 -15.27
C ALA A 9 1.65 -20.80 -14.25
N ARG A 10 2.33 -21.69 -13.54
CA ARG A 10 3.34 -21.32 -12.54
C ARG A 10 4.67 -21.01 -13.26
N PRO A 11 5.47 -20.05 -12.78
CA PRO A 11 5.25 -19.25 -11.58
C PRO A 11 4.19 -18.16 -11.78
N SER A 12 3.45 -17.83 -10.73
CA SER A 12 2.42 -16.80 -10.77
C SER A 12 2.37 -16.00 -9.46
N PHE A 13 1.74 -14.83 -9.52
CA PHE A 13 1.62 -13.92 -8.39
C PHE A 13 0.17 -13.47 -8.23
N MET A 14 -0.31 -13.47 -7.00
CA MET A 14 -1.62 -12.94 -6.63
C MET A 14 -1.43 -11.76 -5.68
N ILE A 15 -2.08 -10.64 -5.97
CA ILE A 15 -2.01 -9.43 -5.15
C ILE A 15 -3.39 -9.18 -4.56
N GLU A 16 -3.46 -9.10 -3.24
CA GLU A 16 -4.72 -8.98 -2.50
C GLU A 16 -4.69 -7.75 -1.61
N LEU A 17 -5.76 -6.96 -1.65
CA LEU A 17 -5.98 -5.89 -0.68
C LEU A 17 -6.40 -6.52 0.66
N VAL A 18 -5.60 -6.30 1.69
CA VAL A 18 -5.89 -6.77 3.05
C VAL A 18 -6.82 -5.80 3.75
N THR A 19 -6.41 -4.52 3.82
CA THR A 19 -7.18 -3.45 4.42
C THR A 19 -6.68 -2.09 3.95
N ALA A 20 -7.48 -1.06 4.18
CA ALA A 20 -7.10 0.33 3.98
C ALA A 20 -7.62 1.16 5.16
N ASP A 21 -6.73 1.96 5.74
CA ASP A 21 -7.02 2.87 6.84
C ASP A 21 -6.88 4.30 6.38
N ARG A 22 -7.90 5.11 6.67
CA ARG A 22 -7.92 6.55 6.39
C ARG A 22 -7.94 7.32 7.70
N SER A 23 -6.99 8.24 7.89
CA SER A 23 -6.95 9.10 9.08
C SER A 23 -6.95 10.60 8.74
N PRO A 24 -7.62 11.45 9.53
CA PRO A 24 -7.51 12.90 9.42
C PRO A 24 -6.09 13.38 9.72
N VAL A 25 -5.51 14.20 8.83
CA VAL A 25 -4.27 14.94 9.14
C VAL A 25 -4.61 16.39 9.49
N ASN A 26 -5.46 17.01 8.68
CA ASN A 26 -6.00 18.34 8.93
C ASN A 26 -7.39 18.49 8.28
N CYS A 27 -7.95 19.71 8.25
CA CYS A 27 -9.28 19.95 7.69
C CYS A 27 -9.39 19.64 6.18
N LYS A 28 -8.28 19.69 5.43
CA LYS A 28 -8.22 19.51 3.97
C LYS A 28 -7.42 18.28 3.54
N THR A 29 -6.76 17.56 4.43
CA THR A 29 -5.89 16.43 4.06
C THR A 29 -6.19 15.19 4.92
N VAL A 30 -6.20 14.03 4.28
CA VAL A 30 -6.18 12.71 4.92
C VAL A 30 -4.89 11.98 4.59
N GLN A 31 -4.50 11.09 5.49
CA GLN A 31 -3.49 10.08 5.22
C GLN A 31 -4.19 8.76 4.96
N GLU A 32 -3.73 8.06 3.93
CA GLU A 32 -4.17 6.72 3.55
C GLU A 32 -3.03 5.75 3.82
N THR A 33 -3.33 4.67 4.53
CA THR A 33 -2.43 3.54 4.71
C THR A 33 -3.08 2.30 4.14
N VAL A 34 -2.49 1.71 3.11
CA VAL A 34 -3.10 0.58 2.37
C VAL A 34 -2.19 -0.63 2.47
N TYR A 35 -2.76 -1.76 2.89
CA TYR A 35 -2.04 -3.01 3.10
C TYR A 35 -2.42 -4.00 2.00
N PHE A 36 -1.41 -4.57 1.35
CA PHE A 36 -1.57 -5.65 0.39
C PHE A 36 -0.73 -6.86 0.80
N THR A 37 -1.14 -8.04 0.36
CA THR A 37 -0.29 -9.24 0.38
C THR A 37 -0.07 -9.70 -1.05
N ILE A 38 1.18 -9.97 -1.41
CA ILE A 38 1.57 -10.68 -2.62
C ILE A 38 1.83 -12.13 -2.26
N THR A 39 1.02 -13.03 -2.81
CA THR A 39 1.26 -14.47 -2.76
C THR A 39 2.03 -14.88 -4.02
N CYS A 40 3.21 -15.47 -3.83
CA CYS A 40 4.08 -15.99 -4.87
C CYS A 40 3.87 -17.50 -4.97
N PHE A 41 3.51 -18.00 -6.15
CA PHE A 41 3.36 -19.41 -6.44
C PHE A 41 4.52 -19.88 -7.33
N ASP A 42 5.24 -20.90 -6.87
CA ASP A 42 6.36 -21.47 -7.61
C ASP A 42 5.96 -22.76 -8.35
N ILE A 43 6.71 -23.10 -9.41
CA ILE A 43 6.60 -24.40 -10.07
C ILE A 43 7.00 -25.45 -9.03
N THR A 44 6.06 -26.30 -8.64
CA THR A 44 6.36 -27.45 -7.80
C THR A 44 7.18 -28.44 -8.63
N ASP A 45 8.49 -28.50 -8.42
CA ASP A 45 9.23 -29.73 -8.70
C ASP A 45 8.67 -30.84 -7.79
N ASP A 46 8.70 -32.09 -8.25
CA ASP A 46 8.22 -33.28 -7.48
C ASP A 46 8.96 -33.50 -6.13
N ASP A 47 9.93 -32.64 -5.79
CA ASP A 47 10.62 -32.64 -4.51
C ASP A 47 10.03 -31.56 -3.55
N PRO A 48 9.19 -31.94 -2.58
CA PRO A 48 8.58 -31.02 -1.63
C PRO A 48 9.59 -30.35 -0.67
N GLY A 49 10.88 -30.74 -0.70
CA GLY A 49 11.94 -30.12 0.08
C GLY A 49 12.60 -28.91 -0.59
N ASN A 50 12.45 -28.72 -1.90
CA ASN A 50 13.17 -27.69 -2.65
C ASN A 50 12.46 -26.33 -2.62
N THR A 51 12.49 -25.66 -1.46
CA THR A 51 11.90 -24.31 -1.28
C THR A 51 12.84 -23.17 -1.69
N THR A 52 13.97 -23.48 -2.34
CA THR A 52 15.00 -22.52 -2.71
C THR A 52 14.49 -21.52 -3.74
N ASN A 53 13.80 -22.01 -4.79
CA ASN A 53 13.24 -21.17 -5.83
C ASN A 53 12.18 -20.22 -5.27
N LEU A 54 11.30 -20.73 -4.41
CA LEU A 54 10.31 -19.92 -3.71
C LEU A 54 10.95 -18.80 -2.86
N LEU A 55 12.08 -19.07 -2.19
CA LEU A 55 12.84 -18.04 -1.46
C LEU A 55 13.43 -16.99 -2.40
N LEU A 56 13.99 -17.42 -3.54
CA LEU A 56 14.53 -16.50 -4.56
C LEU A 56 13.44 -15.61 -5.15
N ILE A 57 12.26 -16.17 -5.42
CA ILE A 57 11.10 -15.41 -5.90
C ILE A 57 10.66 -14.40 -4.85
N GLN A 58 10.51 -14.82 -3.59
CA GLN A 58 10.14 -13.92 -2.49
C GLN A 58 11.15 -12.77 -2.35
N GLN A 59 12.45 -13.08 -2.40
CA GLN A 59 13.51 -12.08 -2.34
C GLN A 59 13.45 -11.13 -3.55
N GLY A 60 13.19 -11.65 -4.75
CA GLY A 60 13.01 -10.83 -5.95
C GLY A 60 11.86 -9.84 -5.81
N VAL A 61 10.74 -10.24 -5.22
CA VAL A 61 9.62 -9.34 -4.94
C VAL A 61 10.01 -8.29 -3.91
N LEU A 62 10.69 -8.66 -2.81
CA LEU A 62 11.19 -7.68 -1.83
C LEU A 62 12.14 -6.66 -2.48
N ASP A 63 13.01 -7.12 -3.38
CA ASP A 63 13.97 -6.28 -4.09
C ASP A 63 13.30 -5.29 -5.05
N LEU A 64 12.13 -5.63 -5.64
CA LEU A 64 11.33 -4.70 -6.44
C LEU A 64 10.91 -3.46 -5.63
N PHE A 65 10.63 -3.63 -4.33
CA PHE A 65 10.18 -2.55 -3.45
C PHE A 65 11.32 -1.95 -2.62
N ARG A 66 12.57 -2.35 -2.84
CA ARG A 66 13.75 -1.88 -2.09
C ARG A 66 13.97 -0.37 -2.14
N ALA A 67 13.45 0.30 -3.18
CA ALA A 67 13.52 1.76 -3.30
C ALA A 67 12.73 2.50 -2.20
N GLY A 68 11.84 1.81 -1.48
CA GLY A 68 11.00 2.39 -0.43
C GLY A 68 9.92 3.33 -0.94
N HIS A 69 9.77 3.47 -2.26
CA HIS A 69 8.73 4.28 -2.88
C HIS A 69 8.36 3.77 -4.28
N LEU A 70 7.10 4.01 -4.67
CA LEU A 70 6.63 3.90 -6.05
C LEU A 70 6.45 5.29 -6.65
N SER A 71 6.90 5.47 -7.89
CA SER A 71 6.69 6.71 -8.62
C SER A 71 5.40 6.62 -9.43
N VAL A 72 4.46 7.50 -9.17
CA VAL A 72 3.17 7.58 -9.88
C VAL A 72 3.00 8.99 -10.37
N GLN A 73 3.23 9.21 -11.67
CA GLN A 73 3.26 10.55 -12.28
C GLN A 73 4.25 11.48 -11.55
N ASP A 74 3.76 12.56 -10.95
CA ASP A 74 4.51 13.55 -10.18
C ASP A 74 4.60 13.22 -8.68
N ARG A 75 4.04 12.08 -8.26
CA ARG A 75 4.00 11.65 -6.85
C ARG A 75 4.96 10.51 -6.56
N LYS A 76 5.42 10.48 -5.31
CA LYS A 76 6.21 9.40 -4.73
C LYS A 76 5.40 8.81 -3.58
N ILE A 77 4.88 7.61 -3.76
CA ILE A 77 4.10 6.89 -2.75
C ILE A 77 5.09 6.07 -1.92
N SER A 78 5.09 6.27 -0.60
CA SER A 78 5.93 5.46 0.29
C SER A 78 5.45 4.01 0.24
N VAL A 79 6.40 3.07 0.13
CA VAL A 79 6.11 1.64 0.21
C VAL A 79 7.11 0.94 1.11
N ALA A 80 6.61 0.12 2.02
CA ALA A 80 7.40 -0.84 2.77
C ALA A 80 6.98 -2.25 2.35
N ALA A 81 7.97 -3.14 2.20
CA ALA A 81 7.75 -4.54 1.91
C ALA A 81 8.42 -5.41 2.97
N SER A 82 7.73 -6.45 3.43
CA SER A 82 8.23 -7.38 4.43
C SER A 82 7.88 -8.83 4.09
N PRO A 83 8.71 -9.81 4.50
CA PRO A 83 8.38 -11.21 4.32
C PRO A 83 7.19 -11.61 5.21
N GLY A 84 6.09 -12.05 4.60
CA GLY A 84 4.87 -12.52 5.27
C GLY A 84 4.88 -14.01 5.65
N GLY A 85 6.02 -14.68 5.48
CA GLY A 85 6.16 -16.12 5.72
C GLY A 85 6.06 -16.96 4.45
N ARG A 86 6.00 -18.28 4.63
CA ARG A 86 5.97 -19.28 3.55
C ARG A 86 5.18 -20.53 3.97
N ASN A 87 4.48 -21.11 3.01
CA ASN A 87 3.88 -22.43 3.04
C ASN A 87 4.61 -23.36 2.06
N ALA A 88 4.14 -24.60 1.89
CA ALA A 88 4.81 -25.61 1.08
C ALA A 88 5.04 -25.19 -0.39
N ASP A 89 4.09 -24.48 -0.99
CA ASP A 89 4.13 -24.06 -2.40
C ASP A 89 3.95 -22.54 -2.61
N GLN A 90 3.97 -21.77 -1.51
CA GLN A 90 3.60 -20.36 -1.49
C GLN A 90 4.53 -19.54 -0.59
N ALA A 91 4.90 -18.36 -1.07
CA ALA A 91 5.58 -17.35 -0.26
C ALA A 91 4.78 -16.07 -0.23
N TYR A 92 4.79 -15.39 0.91
CA TYR A 92 4.01 -14.19 1.12
C TYR A 92 4.93 -12.98 1.25
N VAL A 93 4.56 -11.87 0.64
CA VAL A 93 5.18 -10.56 0.85
C VAL A 93 4.09 -9.58 1.23
N ASP A 94 4.20 -8.99 2.40
CA ASP A 94 3.28 -7.96 2.86
C ASP A 94 3.80 -6.60 2.43
N LEU A 95 2.90 -5.79 1.88
CA LEU A 95 3.15 -4.44 1.42
C LEU A 95 2.33 -3.45 2.22
N GLN A 96 2.96 -2.35 2.61
CA GLN A 96 2.29 -1.21 3.21
C GLN A 96 2.59 0.03 2.37
N PHE A 97 1.54 0.68 1.89
CA PHE A 97 1.64 1.95 1.18
C PHE A 97 1.13 3.08 2.06
N GLU A 98 1.81 4.22 2.00
CA GLU A 98 1.40 5.44 2.71
C GLU A 98 1.43 6.64 1.76
N TYR A 99 0.32 7.38 1.71
CA TYR A 99 0.19 8.60 0.92
C TYR A 99 -0.85 9.56 1.51
N PHE A 100 -0.79 10.82 1.10
CA PHE A 100 -1.75 11.86 1.49
C PHE A 100 -2.68 12.19 0.35
N GLU A 101 -3.96 12.37 0.66
CA GLU A 101 -5.00 12.81 -0.27
C GLU A 101 -5.71 14.06 0.24
N ASP A 102 -6.15 14.89 -0.69
CA ASP A 102 -6.99 16.04 -0.36
C ASP A 102 -8.42 15.58 -0.05
N ARG A 103 -9.02 16.20 0.96
CA ARG A 103 -10.45 16.14 1.28
C ARG A 103 -11.20 17.08 0.34
N SER A 104 -11.10 16.88 -0.97
CA SER A 104 -11.70 17.80 -1.95
C SER A 104 -13.22 17.66 -2.11
N ASP A 105 -13.90 16.95 -1.20
CA ASP A 105 -15.32 16.61 -1.31
C ASP A 105 -16.27 17.81 -1.06
N GLY A 106 -15.74 18.98 -0.68
CA GLY A 106 -16.54 20.18 -0.39
C GLY A 106 -16.04 21.41 -1.14
N GLN A 107 -16.90 22.03 -1.94
CA GLN A 107 -16.74 23.44 -2.28
C GLN A 107 -16.58 24.23 -0.98
N ASP A 108 -15.56 25.09 -0.91
CA ASP A 108 -15.37 25.99 0.22
C ASP A 108 -16.51 27.01 0.26
N ILE A 109 -17.59 26.65 0.95
CA ILE A 109 -18.73 27.52 1.23
C ILE A 109 -18.49 28.41 2.46
N THR A 110 -17.29 28.40 3.02
CA THR A 110 -16.98 29.21 4.20
C THR A 110 -17.16 30.67 3.81
N PRO A 111 -18.08 31.41 4.46
CA PRO A 111 -18.25 32.82 4.16
C PRO A 111 -16.93 33.54 4.45
N LEU A 112 -16.50 34.39 3.50
CA LEU A 112 -15.34 35.26 3.69
C LEU A 112 -15.48 36.02 5.03
N MET A 113 -14.37 36.16 5.76
CA MET A 113 -14.34 36.98 6.97
C MET A 113 -14.93 38.37 6.66
N LYS A 114 -15.92 38.77 7.46
CA LYS A 114 -16.45 40.14 7.43
C LYS A 114 -15.53 41.07 8.24
N GLU A 115 -15.75 42.37 8.10
CA GLU A 115 -14.98 43.42 8.78
C GLU A 115 -14.78 43.12 10.28
N VAL A 116 -13.53 43.15 10.72
CA VAL A 116 -13.14 43.00 12.12
C VAL A 116 -12.92 44.40 12.69
N TYR A 117 -13.83 44.83 13.57
CA TYR A 117 -13.64 46.04 14.35
C TYR A 117 -12.76 45.73 15.54
N THR A 118 -11.53 46.26 15.54
CA THR A 118 -10.60 46.16 16.67
C THR A 118 -10.44 47.52 17.33
N THR A 119 -10.67 47.56 18.65
CA THR A 119 -10.40 48.75 19.47
C THR A 119 -9.04 48.56 20.12
N ILE A 120 -8.05 49.32 19.65
CA ILE A 120 -6.75 49.42 20.33
C ILE A 120 -6.95 50.37 21.51
N LYS A 121 -6.67 49.90 22.73
CA LYS A 121 -6.55 50.78 23.90
C LYS A 121 -5.12 51.30 23.94
N GLU A 122 -4.95 52.61 23.82
CA GLU A 122 -3.69 53.28 24.13
C GLU A 122 -3.52 53.30 25.66
N GLU A 123 -2.34 52.90 26.14
CA GLU A 123 -1.89 53.08 27.54
C GLU A 123 -1.42 54.52 27.79
#